data_AF-A0A258TE21-F1
#
_entry.id   AF-A0A258TE21-F1
#
_cell.length_a   1.000
_cell.length_b   1.000
_cell.length_c   1.000
_cell.angle_alpha   90.00
_cell.angle_beta   90.00
_cell.angle_gamma   90.00
#
_symmetry.space_group_name_H-M   'P 1'
#
loop_
_entity.id
_entity.type
_entity.pdbx_description
1 polymer ?
#
loop_
_entity_poly.entity_id
_entity_poly.type
_entity_poly.pdbx_seq_one_letter_code
_entity_poly.pdbx_strand_id
1 'polypeptide(L)'
;MVILKDKPQYDLLREYQERIFDKKILLPGQVFLAKLFEYIDLYEAIFIDRDYCDLDGENYAYRSLMHIMDAEFKASEWRGVLLLFASKFGPDRFFDFVQEVEKYYLAHFLAGQRKDERYTEYAKLLTLIEATKTAKAAIDVIDYDEDEIVEVVTAPLMYGKAYAKYVLLRLELATCELDRVHNFSARSIEHVFPQNPDDDSEWAELDGADEPIKFVHSVGNLVLLSKGKNSSASNLEFSEKKDKYLKKRVSDYPRSIEILGYDDWDINIIAERTEQAGEKILENIV
;
A
#
# COMPACT_ATOMS: atom_id res chain seq x y z
N MET A 1 4.99 15.31 16.58
CA MET A 1 5.68 16.55 16.13
C MET A 1 6.88 16.20 15.29
N VAL A 2 7.13 16.95 14.22
CA VAL A 2 8.32 16.82 13.37
C VAL A 2 9.19 18.05 13.59
N ILE A 3 10.36 17.88 14.21
CA ILE A 3 11.24 19.01 14.61
C ILE A 3 12.64 18.85 14.03
N LEU A 4 13.36 17.79 14.41
CA LEU A 4 14.78 17.62 14.05
C LEU A 4 14.99 17.06 12.64
N LYS A 5 13.98 16.34 12.10
CA LYS A 5 14.00 15.74 10.75
C LYS A 5 15.21 14.83 10.49
N ASP A 6 15.73 14.22 11.55
CA ASP A 6 16.79 13.23 11.50
C ASP A 6 16.50 12.04 12.41
N LYS A 7 17.35 11.03 12.32
CA LYS A 7 17.23 9.82 13.13
C LYS A 7 17.46 10.16 14.61
N PRO A 8 16.62 9.67 15.53
CA PRO A 8 16.89 9.78 16.97
C PRO A 8 18.27 9.19 17.32
N GLN A 9 19.06 9.98 18.04
CA GLN A 9 20.39 9.63 18.54
C GLN A 9 20.33 9.17 20.00
N TYR A 10 19.30 9.59 20.74
CA TYR A 10 19.12 9.30 22.17
C TYR A 10 17.70 8.82 22.49
N ASP A 11 17.46 8.51 23.77
CA ASP A 11 16.10 8.34 24.27
C ASP A 11 15.29 9.64 24.18
N LEU A 12 13.96 9.52 24.30
CA LEU A 12 13.04 10.64 24.09
C LEU A 12 13.33 11.83 25.00
N LEU A 13 13.62 11.58 26.29
CA LEU A 13 13.86 12.67 27.25
C LEU A 13 15.11 13.45 26.85
N ARG A 14 16.18 12.72 26.53
CA ARG A 14 17.47 13.29 26.15
C ARG A 14 17.42 14.00 24.79
N GLU A 15 16.67 13.47 23.82
CA GLU A 15 16.38 14.15 22.56
C GLU A 15 15.75 15.53 22.80
N TYR A 16 14.70 15.59 23.63
CA TYR A 16 14.04 16.87 23.91
C TYR A 16 14.92 17.84 24.69
N GLN A 17 15.64 17.37 25.72
CA GLN A 17 16.51 18.21 26.52
C GLN A 17 17.68 18.77 25.69
N GLU A 18 18.54 17.89 25.16
CA GLU A 18 19.84 18.30 24.60
C GLU A 18 19.74 18.85 23.18
N ARG A 19 18.80 18.34 22.37
CA ARG A 19 18.73 18.64 20.93
C ARG A 19 17.65 19.64 20.56
N ILE A 20 16.62 19.79 21.41
CA ILE A 20 15.48 20.70 21.12
C ILE A 20 15.48 21.90 22.08
N PHE A 21 15.38 21.67 23.40
CA PHE A 21 15.20 22.73 24.39
C PHE A 21 16.48 23.51 24.64
N ASP A 22 17.61 22.84 24.87
CA ASP A 22 18.92 23.51 25.08
C ASP A 22 19.38 24.28 23.84
N LYS A 23 19.01 23.79 22.65
CA LYS A 23 19.25 24.46 21.37
C LYS A 23 18.25 25.57 21.07
N LYS A 24 17.23 25.75 21.92
CA LYS A 24 16.15 26.75 21.77
C LYS A 24 15.41 26.65 20.43
N ILE A 25 15.33 25.44 19.86
CA ILE A 25 14.53 25.16 18.65
C ILE A 25 13.04 25.24 18.99
N LEU A 26 12.67 24.72 20.16
CA LEU A 26 11.35 24.85 20.77
C LEU A 26 11.55 25.14 22.25
N LEU A 27 10.70 25.97 22.86
CA LEU A 27 10.79 26.27 24.28
C LEU A 27 9.88 25.33 25.09
N PRO A 28 10.31 24.85 26.27
CA PRO A 28 9.47 24.04 27.13
C PRO A 28 8.27 24.84 27.69
N GLY A 29 7.29 24.13 28.25
CA GLY A 29 6.10 24.74 28.84
C GLY A 29 5.00 25.01 27.81
N GLN A 30 4.37 26.18 27.88
CA GLN A 30 3.17 26.49 27.08
C GLN A 30 3.41 26.42 25.57
N VAL A 31 4.55 26.91 25.08
CA VAL A 31 4.88 26.90 23.64
C VAL A 31 5.00 25.46 23.12
N PHE A 32 5.68 24.60 23.88
CA PHE A 32 5.76 23.16 23.58
C PHE A 32 4.38 22.50 23.60
N LEU A 33 3.58 22.73 24.64
CA LEU A 33 2.24 22.12 24.77
C LEU A 33 1.32 22.53 23.63
N ALA A 34 1.33 23.81 23.23
CA ALA A 34 0.53 24.29 22.10
C ALA A 34 0.91 23.55 20.80
N LYS A 35 2.22 23.41 20.52
CA LYS A 35 2.70 22.69 19.33
C LYS A 35 2.42 21.19 19.41
N LEU A 36 2.44 20.60 20.61
CA LEU A 36 2.10 19.20 20.82
C LEU A 36 0.63 18.95 20.52
N PHE A 37 -0.28 19.76 21.05
CA PHE A 37 -1.72 19.61 20.80
C PHE A 37 -2.06 19.78 19.31
N GLU A 38 -1.45 20.75 18.62
CA GLU A 38 -1.58 20.87 17.16
C GLU A 38 -1.28 19.55 16.43
N TYR A 39 -0.22 18.85 16.82
CA TYR A 39 0.13 17.56 16.21
C TYR A 39 -0.73 16.38 16.71
N ILE A 40 -1.33 16.48 17.89
CA ILE A 40 -2.30 15.48 18.37
C ILE A 40 -3.56 15.58 17.50
N ASP A 41 -4.10 16.79 17.34
CA ASP A 41 -5.29 17.03 16.53
C ASP A 41 -5.08 16.55 15.08
N LEU A 42 -3.92 16.87 14.49
CA LEU A 42 -3.55 16.37 13.17
C LEU A 42 -3.43 14.84 13.12
N TYR A 43 -2.86 14.22 14.15
CA TYR A 43 -2.69 12.78 14.18
C TYR A 43 -4.03 12.05 14.28
N GLU A 44 -4.94 12.55 15.10
CA GLU A 44 -6.30 12.02 15.24
C GLU A 44 -7.05 12.13 13.91
N ALA A 45 -7.11 13.32 13.31
CA ALA A 45 -7.81 13.54 12.05
C ALA A 45 -7.23 12.72 10.87
N ILE A 46 -5.90 12.56 10.79
CA ILE A 46 -5.26 11.87 9.66
C ILE A 46 -5.28 10.35 9.81
N PHE A 47 -5.00 9.82 11.01
CA PHE A 47 -4.73 8.38 11.18
C PHE A 47 -5.82 7.62 11.92
N ILE A 48 -6.52 8.28 12.85
CA ILE A 48 -7.54 7.64 13.70
C ILE A 48 -8.91 7.79 13.06
N ASP A 49 -9.35 9.04 12.87
CA ASP A 49 -10.67 9.37 12.32
C ASP A 49 -10.66 9.28 10.79
N ARG A 50 -9.51 9.60 10.17
CA ARG A 50 -9.27 9.59 8.71
C ARG A 50 -10.24 10.48 7.95
N ASP A 51 -10.59 11.62 8.53
CA ASP A 51 -11.54 12.61 8.00
C ASP A 51 -10.84 13.93 7.59
N TYR A 52 -9.51 13.99 7.66
CA TYR A 52 -8.72 15.19 7.33
C TYR A 52 -8.98 15.76 5.92
N CYS A 53 -9.44 14.93 4.98
CA CYS A 53 -9.77 15.32 3.60
C CYS A 53 -11.26 15.59 3.36
N ASP A 54 -12.11 15.59 4.38
CA ASP A 54 -13.57 15.63 4.21
C ASP A 54 -14.15 17.05 4.09
N LEU A 55 -13.36 18.01 3.57
CA LEU A 55 -13.75 19.43 3.50
C LEU A 55 -15.03 19.67 2.71
N ASP A 56 -15.19 18.96 1.58
CA ASP A 56 -16.29 19.13 0.63
C ASP A 56 -17.21 17.89 0.58
N GLY A 57 -17.13 17.02 1.59
CA GLY A 57 -17.84 15.74 1.66
C GLY A 57 -16.92 14.58 2.02
N GLU A 58 -17.49 13.40 2.26
CA GLU A 58 -16.71 12.22 2.64
C GLU A 58 -15.74 11.81 1.53
N ASN A 59 -14.44 11.74 1.85
CA ASN A 59 -13.42 11.28 0.91
C ASN A 59 -13.18 9.77 1.11
N TYR A 60 -14.01 8.96 0.44
CA TYR A 60 -13.94 7.51 0.52
C TYR A 60 -12.61 6.94 0.01
N ALA A 61 -12.04 7.55 -1.03
CA ALA A 61 -10.75 7.17 -1.60
C ALA A 61 -9.62 7.32 -0.58
N TYR A 62 -9.54 8.49 0.08
CA TYR A 62 -8.59 8.76 1.16
C TYR A 62 -8.75 7.77 2.32
N ARG A 63 -9.98 7.60 2.83
CA ARG A 63 -10.26 6.70 3.96
C ARG A 63 -9.86 5.26 3.66
N SER A 64 -10.14 4.79 2.45
CA SER A 64 -9.84 3.42 2.00
C SER A 64 -8.33 3.21 1.79
N LEU A 65 -7.65 4.17 1.16
CA LEU A 65 -6.19 4.11 0.98
C LEU A 65 -5.47 4.13 2.34
N MET A 66 -5.84 5.07 3.22
CA MET A 66 -5.28 5.16 4.57
C MET A 66 -5.52 3.89 5.37
N HIS A 67 -6.66 3.21 5.19
CA HIS A 67 -6.92 1.93 5.84
C HIS A 67 -5.89 0.87 5.46
N ILE A 68 -5.62 0.66 4.16
CA ILE A 68 -4.67 -0.37 3.74
C ILE A 68 -3.22 0.01 4.05
N MET A 69 -2.87 1.30 3.97
CA MET A 69 -1.54 1.79 4.37
C MET A 69 -1.30 1.56 5.86
N ASP A 70 -2.23 1.95 6.72
CA ASP A 70 -2.14 1.79 8.18
C ASP A 70 -2.06 0.32 8.60
N ALA A 71 -2.79 -0.56 7.91
CA ALA A 71 -2.81 -1.99 8.18
C ALA A 71 -1.54 -2.74 7.74
N GLU A 72 -0.95 -2.37 6.61
CA GLU A 72 0.13 -3.15 5.98
C GLU A 72 1.51 -2.48 6.01
N PHE A 73 1.59 -1.15 6.07
CA PHE A 73 2.86 -0.44 6.21
C PHE A 73 3.34 -0.48 7.65
N LYS A 74 4.22 -1.45 7.94
CA LYS A 74 4.81 -1.64 9.26
C LYS A 74 5.69 -0.49 9.74
N ALA A 75 6.24 0.29 8.81
CA ALA A 75 7.13 1.39 9.13
C ALA A 75 6.31 2.68 9.34
N SER A 76 6.87 3.68 10.02
CA SER A 76 6.13 4.89 10.46
C SER A 76 6.66 6.19 9.87
N GLU A 77 7.71 6.13 9.05
CA GLU A 77 8.39 7.27 8.46
C GLU A 77 7.44 8.09 7.57
N TRP A 78 6.58 7.43 6.81
CA TRP A 78 5.54 8.06 5.98
C TRP A 78 4.58 8.91 6.79
N ARG A 79 4.25 8.53 8.02
CA ARG A 79 3.37 9.34 8.88
C ARG A 79 3.99 10.68 9.25
N GLY A 80 5.31 10.70 9.48
CA GLY A 80 6.03 11.94 9.76
C GLY A 80 5.95 12.91 8.59
N VAL A 81 6.05 12.40 7.37
CA VAL A 81 5.94 13.18 6.13
C VAL A 81 4.54 13.77 5.97
N LEU A 82 3.49 12.96 6.18
CA LEU A 82 2.10 13.44 6.16
C LEU A 82 1.84 14.52 7.23
N LEU A 83 2.30 14.31 8.46
CA LEU A 83 2.13 15.28 9.54
C LEU A 83 2.86 16.61 9.26
N LEU A 84 4.06 16.57 8.66
CA LEU A 84 4.78 17.79 8.28
C LEU A 84 4.03 18.58 7.21
N PHE A 85 3.54 17.90 6.18
CA PHE A 85 2.77 18.56 5.12
C PHE A 85 1.50 19.18 5.69
N ALA A 86 0.71 18.42 6.46
CA ALA A 86 -0.53 18.89 7.07
C ALA A 86 -0.32 20.10 7.99
N SER A 87 0.70 20.07 8.86
CA SER A 87 1.03 21.20 9.75
C SER A 87 1.42 22.47 8.99
N LYS A 88 1.94 22.33 7.77
CA LYS A 88 2.49 23.46 7.00
C LYS A 88 1.53 24.02 5.95
N PHE A 89 0.83 23.14 5.23
CA PHE A 89 -0.01 23.51 4.08
C PHE A 89 -1.49 23.29 4.35
N GLY A 90 -1.84 22.62 5.45
CA GLY A 90 -3.21 22.27 5.74
C GLY A 90 -3.75 21.19 4.78
N PRO A 91 -5.07 21.15 4.59
CA PRO A 91 -5.74 20.12 3.77
C PRO A 91 -5.60 20.34 2.25
N ASP A 92 -5.12 21.50 1.81
CA ASP A 92 -4.92 21.79 0.38
C ASP A 92 -4.00 20.74 -0.28
N ARG A 93 -4.54 20.04 -1.28
CA ARG A 93 -3.86 18.94 -1.99
C ARG A 93 -3.31 17.82 -1.09
N PHE A 94 -3.84 17.68 0.13
CA PHE A 94 -3.33 16.67 1.07
C PHE A 94 -3.52 15.25 0.52
N PHE A 95 -4.66 14.95 -0.10
CA PHE A 95 -4.87 13.60 -0.64
C PHE A 95 -3.95 13.30 -1.82
N ASP A 96 -3.74 14.25 -2.74
CA ASP A 96 -2.73 14.13 -3.79
C ASP A 96 -1.35 13.79 -3.20
N PHE A 97 -0.98 14.48 -2.12
CA PHE A 97 0.28 14.22 -1.41
C PHE A 97 0.34 12.83 -0.76
N VAL A 98 -0.77 12.36 -0.17
CA VAL A 98 -0.85 11.00 0.39
C VAL A 98 -0.60 9.95 -0.69
N GLN A 99 -1.16 10.12 -1.88
CA GLN A 99 -0.97 9.17 -3.00
C GLN A 99 0.49 9.11 -3.47
N GLU A 100 1.18 10.25 -3.54
CA GLU A 100 2.60 10.30 -3.90
C GLU A 100 3.50 9.73 -2.80
N VAL A 101 3.20 10.01 -1.52
CA VAL A 101 3.93 9.41 -0.39
C VAL A 101 3.71 7.90 -0.32
N GLU A 102 2.50 7.43 -0.67
CA GLU A 102 2.18 6.01 -0.75
C GLU A 102 3.02 5.31 -1.81
N LYS A 103 3.06 5.83 -3.05
CA LYS A 103 3.88 5.29 -4.15
C LYS A 103 5.38 5.36 -3.83
N TYR A 104 5.85 6.45 -3.21
CA TYR A 104 7.23 6.57 -2.72
C TYR A 104 7.58 5.51 -1.67
N TYR A 105 6.66 5.22 -0.73
CA TYR A 105 6.86 4.12 0.21
C TYR A 105 6.82 2.76 -0.48
N LEU A 106 5.90 2.57 -1.42
CA LEU A 106 5.73 1.34 -2.18
C LEU A 106 7.02 0.99 -2.95
N ALA A 107 7.64 1.94 -3.67
CA ALA A 107 8.92 1.75 -4.35
C ALA A 107 9.99 1.18 -3.40
N HIS A 108 10.17 1.82 -2.24
CA HIS A 108 11.13 1.36 -1.22
C HIS A 108 10.79 -0.01 -0.63
N PHE A 109 9.49 -0.32 -0.50
CA PHE A 109 9.03 -1.59 0.02
C PHE A 109 9.28 -2.73 -0.98
N LEU A 110 9.02 -2.49 -2.27
CA LEU A 110 9.26 -3.41 -3.37
C LEU A 110 10.76 -3.69 -3.57
N ALA A 111 11.59 -2.66 -3.50
CA ALA A 111 13.05 -2.74 -3.55
C ALA A 111 13.66 -3.43 -2.30
N GLY A 112 12.86 -3.75 -1.28
CA GLY A 112 13.33 -4.40 -0.07
C GLY A 112 14.32 -3.54 0.74
N GLN A 113 14.25 -2.22 0.60
CA GLN A 113 15.16 -1.30 1.29
C GLN A 113 15.14 -1.53 2.80
N ARG A 114 16.30 -1.37 3.43
CA ARG A 114 16.38 -1.56 4.89
C ARG A 114 15.83 -0.34 5.62
N LYS A 115 15.49 -0.55 6.90
CA LYS A 115 14.92 0.49 7.76
C LYS A 115 15.84 1.72 7.89
N ASP A 116 17.15 1.50 8.02
CA ASP A 116 18.17 2.55 8.14
C ASP A 116 18.30 3.40 6.86
N GLU A 117 18.19 2.77 5.69
CA GLU A 117 18.19 3.44 4.38
C GLU A 117 16.95 4.31 4.25
N ARG A 118 15.76 3.75 4.52
CA ARG A 118 14.51 4.53 4.50
C ARG A 118 14.53 5.71 5.47
N TYR A 119 15.06 5.57 6.69
CA TYR A 119 15.16 6.71 7.60
C TYR A 119 15.98 7.87 7.01
N THR A 120 17.05 7.54 6.28
CA THR A 120 17.91 8.54 5.65
C THR A 120 17.17 9.24 4.51
N GLU A 121 16.46 8.50 3.68
CA GLU A 121 15.67 9.05 2.57
C GLU A 121 14.51 9.92 3.08
N TYR A 122 13.75 9.44 4.07
CA TYR A 122 12.63 10.21 4.64
C TYR A 122 13.11 11.47 5.40
N ALA A 123 14.29 11.45 6.03
CA ALA A 123 14.89 12.64 6.63
C ALA A 123 15.22 13.72 5.58
N LYS A 124 15.77 13.31 4.42
CA LYS A 124 16.00 14.20 3.28
C LYS A 124 14.68 14.75 2.74
N LEU A 125 13.69 13.89 2.53
CA LEU A 125 12.37 14.28 2.02
C LEU A 125 11.69 15.31 2.94
N LEU A 126 11.71 15.09 4.25
CA LEU A 126 11.19 16.06 5.23
C LEU A 126 11.87 17.42 5.11
N THR A 127 13.19 17.45 4.89
CA THR A 127 13.96 18.70 4.72
C THR A 127 13.57 19.41 3.41
N LEU A 128 13.39 18.68 2.32
CA LEU A 128 12.95 19.23 1.03
C LEU A 128 11.54 19.83 1.14
N ILE A 129 10.59 19.10 1.74
CA ILE A 129 9.22 19.57 1.99
C ILE A 129 9.23 20.83 2.86
N GLU A 130 10.07 20.90 3.89
CA GLU A 130 10.18 22.08 4.74
C GLU A 130 10.69 23.32 3.97
N ALA A 131 11.56 23.14 2.98
CA ALA A 131 12.07 24.25 2.17
C ALA A 131 11.04 24.84 1.18
N THR A 132 10.09 24.02 0.72
CA THR A 132 9.08 24.41 -0.29
C THR A 132 8.11 25.50 0.22
N LYS A 133 7.43 26.20 -0.69
CA LYS A 133 6.50 27.30 -0.33
C LYS A 133 5.03 27.01 -0.59
N THR A 134 4.72 25.99 -1.38
CA THR A 134 3.36 25.63 -1.77
C THR A 134 3.16 24.13 -1.65
N ALA A 135 1.90 23.70 -1.44
CA ALA A 135 1.51 22.30 -1.41
C ALA A 135 1.95 21.56 -2.70
N LYS A 136 1.79 22.21 -3.88
CA LYS A 136 2.27 21.67 -5.16
C LYS A 136 3.78 21.43 -5.19
N ALA A 137 4.58 22.42 -4.78
CA ALA A 137 6.03 22.25 -4.75
C ALA A 137 6.48 21.16 -3.76
N ALA A 138 5.73 20.94 -2.68
CA ALA A 138 6.02 19.87 -1.72
C ALA A 138 5.69 18.46 -2.24
N ILE A 139 4.72 18.36 -3.15
CA ILE A 139 4.43 17.12 -3.89
C ILE A 139 5.53 16.87 -4.93
N ASP A 140 5.94 17.90 -5.67
CA ASP A 140 6.88 17.78 -6.79
C ASP A 140 8.33 17.41 -6.41
N VAL A 141 8.65 17.42 -5.11
CA VAL A 141 9.96 16.96 -4.60
C VAL A 141 9.99 15.46 -4.28
N ILE A 142 8.83 14.79 -4.30
CA ILE A 142 8.76 13.33 -4.15
C ILE A 142 9.19 12.73 -5.48
N ASP A 143 10.18 11.85 -5.43
CA ASP A 143 10.79 11.24 -6.61
C ASP A 143 10.99 9.74 -6.35
N TYR A 144 10.47 8.91 -7.25
CA TYR A 144 10.58 7.46 -7.22
C TYR A 144 10.50 6.91 -8.65
N ASP A 145 11.07 5.73 -8.85
CA ASP A 145 11.07 5.06 -10.16
C ASP A 145 9.77 4.27 -10.35
N GLU A 146 8.88 4.79 -11.20
CA GLU A 146 7.62 4.12 -11.57
C GLU A 146 7.85 2.83 -12.35
N ASP A 147 8.88 2.78 -13.20
CA ASP A 147 9.20 1.60 -14.00
C ASP A 147 9.68 0.47 -13.08
N GLU A 148 10.47 0.78 -12.04
CA GLU A 148 10.89 -0.21 -11.03
C GLU A 148 9.69 -0.78 -10.25
N ILE A 149 8.69 0.06 -9.91
CA ILE A 149 7.45 -0.42 -9.28
C ILE A 149 6.77 -1.45 -10.19
N VAL A 150 6.57 -1.09 -11.46
CA VAL A 150 5.88 -1.94 -12.43
C VAL A 150 6.66 -3.23 -12.69
N GLU A 151 7.98 -3.16 -12.84
CA GLU A 151 8.85 -4.32 -13.05
C GLU A 151 8.73 -5.31 -11.89
N VAL A 152 8.78 -4.84 -10.63
CA VAL A 152 8.68 -5.73 -9.48
C VAL A 152 7.27 -6.29 -9.31
N VAL A 153 6.24 -5.50 -9.62
CA VAL A 153 4.82 -5.92 -9.52
C VAL A 153 4.48 -6.98 -10.56
N THR A 154 5.01 -6.82 -11.78
CA THR A 154 4.78 -7.75 -12.89
C THR A 154 5.75 -8.94 -12.90
N ALA A 155 6.73 -8.95 -12.00
CA ALA A 155 7.67 -10.05 -11.87
C ALA A 155 6.98 -11.40 -11.58
N PRO A 156 7.51 -12.52 -12.09
CA PRO A 156 6.99 -13.87 -11.86
C PRO A 156 6.84 -14.33 -10.40
N LEU A 157 7.44 -13.61 -9.44
CA LEU A 157 7.56 -14.05 -8.05
C LEU A 157 6.98 -13.02 -7.07
N MET A 158 5.65 -12.83 -7.12
CA MET A 158 4.89 -12.00 -6.20
C MET A 158 4.53 -12.76 -4.92
N TYR A 159 4.05 -14.00 -5.03
CA TYR A 159 3.61 -14.76 -3.86
C TYR A 159 4.74 -15.00 -2.83
N GLY A 160 4.40 -14.88 -1.54
CA GLY A 160 5.35 -15.08 -0.44
C GLY A 160 6.23 -13.86 -0.13
N LYS A 161 6.20 -12.81 -0.96
CA LYS A 161 6.86 -11.54 -0.66
C LYS A 161 6.11 -10.78 0.43
N ALA A 162 6.86 -10.04 1.26
CA ALA A 162 6.28 -9.26 2.36
C ALA A 162 5.29 -8.19 1.88
N TYR A 163 5.48 -7.66 0.66
CA TYR A 163 4.62 -6.66 0.03
C TYR A 163 3.44 -7.23 -0.75
N ALA A 164 3.38 -8.56 -0.98
CA ALA A 164 2.39 -9.17 -1.88
C ALA A 164 0.96 -8.84 -1.49
N LYS A 165 0.66 -8.87 -0.19
CA LYS A 165 -0.68 -8.57 0.32
C LYS A 165 -1.05 -7.11 0.06
N TYR A 166 -0.13 -6.17 0.29
CA TYR A 166 -0.37 -4.75 0.05
C TYR A 166 -0.59 -4.46 -1.43
N VAL A 167 0.26 -4.99 -2.30
CA VAL A 167 0.11 -4.83 -3.77
C VAL A 167 -1.27 -5.29 -4.23
N LEU A 168 -1.70 -6.47 -3.79
CA LEU A 168 -3.03 -6.97 -4.13
C LEU A 168 -4.15 -6.09 -3.59
N LEU A 169 -4.06 -5.63 -2.33
CA LEU A 169 -5.05 -4.71 -1.73
C LEU A 169 -5.14 -3.37 -2.47
N ARG A 170 -4.00 -2.81 -2.88
CA ARG A 170 -3.92 -1.58 -3.67
C ARG A 170 -4.59 -1.77 -5.03
N LEU A 171 -4.37 -2.91 -5.69
CA LEU A 171 -5.02 -3.25 -6.96
C LEU A 171 -6.54 -3.45 -6.80
N GLU A 172 -7.00 -4.03 -5.69
CA GLU A 172 -8.44 -4.09 -5.41
C GLU A 172 -9.03 -2.68 -5.29
N LEU A 173 -8.36 -1.75 -4.58
CA LEU A 173 -8.82 -0.35 -4.48
C LEU A 173 -8.83 0.36 -5.83
N ALA A 174 -7.79 0.19 -6.65
CA ALA A 174 -7.71 0.77 -8.01
C ALA A 174 -8.74 0.18 -8.99
N THR A 175 -9.48 -0.85 -8.58
CA THR A 175 -10.57 -1.48 -9.36
C THR A 175 -11.95 -1.16 -8.77
N CYS A 176 -12.02 -0.54 -7.58
CA CYS A 176 -13.28 -0.16 -6.96
C CYS A 176 -13.84 1.14 -7.55
N GLU A 177 -15.15 1.17 -7.79
CA GLU A 177 -15.90 2.43 -7.78
C GLU A 177 -16.08 2.81 -6.29
N LEU A 178 -15.24 3.72 -5.77
CA LEU A 178 -15.15 4.05 -4.34
C LEU A 178 -16.35 4.88 -3.85
N ASP A 179 -17.54 4.31 -3.93
CA ASP A 179 -18.83 4.88 -3.51
C ASP A 179 -19.07 4.86 -2.00
N ARG A 180 -18.17 4.20 -1.25
CA ARG A 180 -18.14 4.07 0.20
C ARG A 180 -16.72 3.75 0.66
N VAL A 181 -16.48 3.77 1.98
CA VAL A 181 -15.20 3.32 2.54
C VAL A 181 -15.04 1.80 2.37
N HIS A 182 -13.94 1.37 1.76
CA HIS A 182 -13.54 -0.03 1.61
C HIS A 182 -12.47 -0.40 2.64
N ASN A 183 -12.89 -1.06 3.73
CA ASN A 183 -12.00 -1.55 4.78
C ASN A 183 -11.49 -2.97 4.47
N PHE A 184 -10.69 -3.10 3.41
CA PHE A 184 -10.19 -4.39 2.97
C PHE A 184 -9.23 -5.04 3.97
N SER A 185 -9.63 -6.20 4.50
CA SER A 185 -8.82 -7.00 5.42
C SER A 185 -8.70 -8.45 4.95
N ALA A 186 -7.84 -8.68 3.95
CA ALA A 186 -7.65 -10.01 3.39
C ALA A 186 -7.06 -10.97 4.43
N ARG A 187 -7.66 -12.16 4.52
CA ARG A 187 -7.20 -13.23 5.42
C ARG A 187 -6.10 -14.06 4.80
N SER A 188 -6.12 -14.23 3.48
CA SER A 188 -5.12 -14.99 2.76
C SER A 188 -5.08 -14.65 1.28
N ILE A 189 -3.98 -15.01 0.62
CA ILE A 189 -3.77 -14.86 -0.83
C ILE A 189 -3.86 -16.24 -1.47
N GLU A 190 -4.82 -16.51 -2.33
CA GLU A 190 -4.97 -17.80 -3.02
C GLU A 190 -4.40 -17.75 -4.44
N HIS A 191 -3.89 -18.89 -4.89
CA HIS A 191 -3.52 -19.14 -6.28
C HIS A 191 -4.73 -19.65 -7.05
N VAL A 192 -5.06 -19.08 -8.21
CA VAL A 192 -6.11 -19.66 -9.07
C VAL A 192 -5.55 -20.90 -9.77
N PHE A 193 -4.50 -20.72 -10.57
CA PHE A 193 -3.64 -21.79 -11.08
C PHE A 193 -2.81 -22.38 -9.93
N PRO A 194 -2.99 -23.67 -9.58
CA PRO A 194 -2.37 -24.28 -8.41
C PRO A 194 -0.82 -24.27 -8.45
N GLN A 195 -0.19 -24.29 -7.27
CA GLN A 195 1.27 -24.43 -7.17
C GLN A 195 1.77 -25.82 -7.56
N ASN A 196 0.99 -26.86 -7.22
CA ASN A 196 1.29 -28.25 -7.53
C ASN A 196 0.00 -28.87 -8.09
N PRO A 197 -0.32 -28.65 -9.38
CA PRO A 197 -1.42 -29.35 -10.03
C PRO A 197 -1.15 -30.86 -10.03
N ASP A 198 -2.22 -31.67 -10.04
CA ASP A 198 -2.09 -33.11 -10.15
C ASP A 198 -1.69 -33.48 -11.60
N ASP A 199 -0.89 -34.54 -11.79
CA ASP A 199 -0.38 -34.94 -13.12
C ASP A 199 -1.50 -35.27 -14.12
N ASP A 200 -2.65 -35.71 -13.62
CA ASP A 200 -3.85 -36.03 -14.41
C ASP A 200 -4.86 -34.86 -14.50
N SER A 201 -4.48 -33.64 -14.06
CA SER A 201 -5.38 -32.47 -14.05
C SER A 201 -5.36 -31.69 -15.36
N GLU A 202 -6.42 -30.94 -15.63
CA GLU A 202 -6.53 -30.06 -16.81
C GLU A 202 -5.41 -29.00 -16.82
N TRP A 203 -4.90 -28.67 -15.64
CA TRP A 203 -3.76 -27.77 -15.44
C TRP A 203 -2.45 -28.30 -16.02
N ALA A 204 -2.25 -29.62 -16.09
CA ALA A 204 -1.04 -30.24 -16.62
C ALA A 204 -0.99 -30.19 -18.16
N GLU A 205 -2.14 -29.98 -18.81
CA GLU A 205 -2.27 -29.86 -20.27
C GLU A 205 -2.16 -28.42 -20.78
N LEU A 206 -2.00 -27.43 -19.89
CA LEU A 206 -1.82 -26.03 -20.30
C LEU A 206 -0.49 -25.81 -21.00
N ASP A 207 -0.53 -25.26 -22.22
CA ASP A 207 0.65 -24.81 -22.94
C ASP A 207 1.50 -23.87 -22.06
N GLY A 208 2.80 -24.14 -21.94
CA GLY A 208 3.70 -23.38 -21.05
C GLY A 208 3.85 -23.93 -19.62
N ALA A 209 3.21 -25.07 -19.30
CA ALA A 209 3.40 -25.80 -18.05
C ALA A 209 4.85 -26.27 -17.80
N ASP A 210 5.73 -26.22 -18.80
CA ASP A 210 7.18 -26.49 -18.66
C ASP A 210 7.92 -25.38 -17.86
N GLU A 211 7.35 -24.17 -17.76
CA GLU A 211 7.86 -23.07 -16.92
C GLU A 211 6.78 -22.49 -15.98
N PRO A 212 6.15 -23.33 -15.15
CA PRO A 212 4.94 -22.95 -14.41
C PRO A 212 5.24 -21.84 -13.40
N ILE A 213 6.48 -21.75 -12.93
CA ILE A 213 6.93 -20.72 -11.99
C ILE A 213 6.74 -19.30 -12.52
N LYS A 214 6.72 -19.11 -13.86
CA LYS A 214 6.47 -17.80 -14.49
C LYS A 214 5.08 -17.24 -14.18
N PHE A 215 4.09 -18.13 -14.08
CA PHE A 215 2.68 -17.76 -13.98
C PHE A 215 2.11 -18.05 -12.59
N VAL A 216 2.51 -19.16 -11.96
CA VAL A 216 1.99 -19.60 -10.65
C VAL A 216 2.07 -18.49 -9.61
N HIS A 217 3.25 -17.87 -9.45
CA HIS A 217 3.46 -16.88 -8.39
C HIS A 217 3.27 -15.43 -8.85
N SER A 218 2.86 -15.21 -10.10
CA SER A 218 2.62 -13.88 -10.68
C SER A 218 1.38 -13.21 -10.08
N VAL A 219 1.34 -11.88 -10.09
CA VAL A 219 0.22 -11.10 -9.53
C VAL A 219 -1.12 -11.39 -10.23
N GLY A 220 -1.11 -11.68 -11.54
CA GLY A 220 -2.31 -11.99 -12.33
C GLY A 220 -3.03 -13.26 -11.86
N ASN A 221 -2.26 -14.23 -11.33
CA ASN A 221 -2.78 -15.51 -10.84
C ASN A 221 -3.26 -15.49 -9.36
N LEU A 222 -2.97 -14.41 -8.64
CA LEU A 222 -3.24 -14.34 -7.20
C LEU A 222 -4.55 -13.60 -6.92
N VAL A 223 -5.27 -14.07 -5.90
CA VAL A 223 -6.51 -13.44 -5.41
C VAL A 223 -6.52 -13.27 -3.91
N LEU A 224 -7.27 -12.29 -3.43
CA LEU A 224 -7.52 -12.11 -2.01
C LEU A 224 -8.74 -12.90 -1.58
N LEU A 225 -8.64 -13.56 -0.43
CA LEU A 225 -9.75 -14.25 0.22
C LEU A 225 -10.13 -13.56 1.53
N SER A 226 -11.44 -13.38 1.74
CA SER A 226 -12.04 -12.81 2.97
C SER A 226 -12.07 -13.83 4.11
N LYS A 227 -11.83 -15.11 3.80
CA LYS A 227 -11.77 -16.23 4.73
C LYS A 227 -10.41 -16.92 4.64
N GLY A 228 -10.06 -17.67 5.67
CA GLY A 228 -8.84 -18.48 5.67
C GLY A 228 -8.83 -19.49 4.53
N LYS A 229 -7.63 -19.82 4.05
CA LYS A 229 -7.44 -20.86 3.02
C LYS A 229 -8.00 -22.20 3.47
N ASN A 230 -8.51 -22.95 2.51
CA ASN A 230 -8.70 -24.38 2.66
C ASN A 230 -7.69 -25.08 1.75
N SER A 231 -6.67 -25.72 2.33
CA SER A 231 -5.64 -26.43 1.56
C SER A 231 -6.22 -27.52 0.66
N SER A 232 -7.36 -28.12 1.03
CA SER A 232 -8.02 -29.14 0.22
C SER A 232 -8.67 -28.59 -1.06
N ALA A 233 -8.81 -27.27 -1.18
CA ALA A 233 -9.42 -26.62 -2.34
C ALA A 233 -8.38 -25.98 -3.28
N SER A 234 -7.09 -26.01 -2.92
CA SER A 234 -6.04 -25.34 -3.67
C SER A 234 -5.68 -26.04 -4.98
N ASN A 235 -5.92 -27.35 -5.09
CA ASN A 235 -5.62 -28.17 -6.28
C ASN A 235 -6.86 -28.50 -7.13
N LEU A 236 -8.04 -27.96 -6.81
CA LEU A 236 -9.23 -28.20 -7.61
C LEU A 236 -9.07 -27.63 -9.04
N GLU A 237 -9.71 -28.28 -10.01
CA GLU A 237 -9.88 -27.74 -11.36
C GLU A 237 -10.57 -26.39 -11.34
N PHE A 238 -10.31 -25.54 -12.33
CA PHE A 238 -10.77 -24.16 -12.33
C PHE A 238 -12.28 -24.04 -12.12
N SER A 239 -13.07 -24.78 -12.90
CA SER A 239 -14.54 -24.77 -12.82
C SER A 239 -15.03 -25.12 -11.40
N GLU A 240 -14.46 -26.17 -10.79
CA GLU A 240 -14.82 -26.56 -9.43
C GLU A 240 -14.36 -25.55 -8.38
N LYS A 241 -13.15 -25.01 -8.53
CA LYS A 241 -12.55 -24.01 -7.64
C LYS A 241 -13.35 -22.71 -7.66
N LYS A 242 -13.75 -22.26 -8.85
CA LYS A 242 -14.62 -21.10 -9.09
C LYS A 242 -15.92 -21.22 -8.30
N ASP A 243 -16.67 -22.30 -8.53
CA ASP A 243 -18.02 -22.45 -7.96
C ASP A 243 -18.05 -22.88 -6.50
N LYS A 244 -17.21 -23.84 -6.11
CA LYS A 244 -17.25 -24.44 -4.77
C LYS A 244 -16.47 -23.63 -3.75
N TYR A 245 -15.40 -22.93 -4.17
CA TYR A 245 -14.44 -22.31 -3.27
C TYR A 245 -14.37 -20.78 -3.37
N LEU A 246 -14.05 -20.22 -4.54
CA LEU A 246 -13.80 -18.78 -4.73
C LEU A 246 -15.05 -17.95 -4.53
N LYS A 247 -16.18 -18.34 -5.15
CA LYS A 247 -17.47 -17.62 -5.07
C LYS A 247 -17.93 -17.28 -3.65
N LYS A 248 -17.52 -18.06 -2.65
CA LYS A 248 -17.89 -17.88 -1.22
C LYS A 248 -16.87 -17.06 -0.40
N ARG A 249 -15.75 -16.66 -1.02
CA ARG A 249 -14.54 -16.13 -0.35
C ARG A 249 -13.93 -14.88 -1.00
N VAL A 250 -14.27 -14.55 -2.24
CA VAL A 250 -13.77 -13.33 -2.92
C VAL A 250 -14.74 -12.15 -2.85
N SER A 251 -15.87 -12.26 -2.12
CA SER A 251 -17.05 -11.39 -2.22
C SER A 251 -16.85 -9.87 -2.06
N ASP A 252 -15.72 -9.43 -1.53
CA ASP A 252 -15.49 -8.02 -1.21
C ASP A 252 -14.32 -7.43 -2.01
N TYR A 253 -13.71 -8.18 -2.93
CA TYR A 253 -12.48 -7.81 -3.65
C TYR A 253 -12.76 -7.78 -5.15
N PRO A 254 -13.04 -6.62 -5.77
CA PRO A 254 -13.52 -6.55 -7.15
C PRO A 254 -12.66 -7.28 -8.16
N ARG A 255 -11.34 -7.09 -8.13
CA ARG A 255 -10.39 -7.75 -9.03
C ARG A 255 -10.35 -9.26 -8.80
N SER A 256 -10.60 -9.71 -7.57
CA SER A 256 -10.74 -11.13 -7.23
C SER A 256 -12.11 -11.71 -7.60
N ILE A 257 -13.17 -10.88 -7.65
CA ILE A 257 -14.53 -11.26 -8.09
C ILE A 257 -14.59 -11.46 -9.60
N GLU A 258 -13.86 -10.66 -10.38
CA GLU A 258 -13.78 -10.76 -11.85
C GLU A 258 -13.47 -12.19 -12.33
N ILE A 259 -12.71 -12.94 -11.54
CA ILE A 259 -12.31 -14.32 -11.85
C ILE A 259 -13.51 -15.25 -11.98
N LEU A 260 -14.61 -14.93 -11.30
CA LEU A 260 -15.86 -15.68 -11.42
C LEU A 260 -16.53 -15.51 -12.79
N GLY A 261 -16.12 -14.51 -13.58
CA GLY A 261 -16.63 -14.24 -14.92
C GLY A 261 -15.87 -14.95 -16.04
N TYR A 262 -14.72 -15.58 -15.76
CA TYR A 262 -13.99 -16.35 -16.76
C TYR A 262 -14.58 -17.76 -16.90
N ASP A 263 -14.68 -18.25 -18.13
CA ASP A 263 -15.10 -19.62 -18.42
C ASP A 263 -13.98 -20.61 -18.08
N ASP A 264 -12.78 -20.33 -18.63
CA ASP A 264 -11.54 -21.09 -18.44
C ASP A 264 -10.45 -20.21 -17.81
N TRP A 265 -9.34 -20.84 -17.37
CA TRP A 265 -8.20 -20.14 -16.80
C TRP A 265 -6.91 -20.66 -17.40
N ASP A 266 -6.26 -19.86 -18.25
CA ASP A 266 -5.04 -20.23 -18.94
C ASP A 266 -3.90 -19.22 -18.68
N ILE A 267 -2.71 -19.53 -19.21
CA ILE A 267 -1.52 -18.69 -19.04
C ILE A 267 -1.65 -17.31 -19.71
N ASN A 268 -2.45 -17.18 -20.78
CA ASN A 268 -2.64 -15.91 -21.48
C ASN A 268 -3.48 -14.97 -20.61
N ILE A 269 -4.54 -15.48 -19.98
CA ILE A 269 -5.34 -14.75 -19.00
C ILE A 269 -4.46 -14.28 -17.83
N ILE A 270 -3.58 -15.14 -17.31
CA ILE A 270 -2.66 -14.77 -16.23
C ILE A 270 -1.69 -13.66 -16.68
N ALA A 271 -1.15 -13.75 -17.90
CA ALA A 271 -0.25 -12.76 -18.46
C ALA A 271 -0.96 -11.40 -18.65
N GLU A 272 -2.14 -11.40 -19.25
CA GLU A 272 -2.95 -10.19 -19.46
C GLU A 272 -3.29 -9.52 -18.12
N ARG A 273 -3.73 -10.29 -17.13
CA ARG A 273 -4.01 -9.76 -15.78
C ARG A 273 -2.76 -9.25 -15.07
N THR A 274 -1.59 -9.80 -15.39
CA THR A 274 -0.30 -9.33 -14.86
C THR A 274 0.07 -7.99 -15.47
N GLU A 275 -0.09 -7.83 -16.79
CA GLU A 275 0.13 -6.56 -17.49
C GLU A 275 -0.82 -5.47 -16.97
N GLN A 276 -2.13 -5.76 -16.89
CA GLN A 276 -3.13 -4.86 -16.32
C GLN A 276 -2.80 -4.45 -14.87
N ALA A 277 -2.26 -5.36 -14.06
CA ALA A 277 -1.82 -5.04 -12.71
C ALA A 277 -0.64 -4.04 -12.71
N GLY A 278 0.27 -4.14 -13.67
CA GLY A 278 1.35 -3.17 -13.88
C GLY A 278 0.83 -1.78 -14.25
N GLU A 279 -0.18 -1.69 -15.10
CA GLU A 279 -0.80 -0.40 -15.46
C GLU A 279 -1.55 0.20 -14.25
N LYS A 280 -2.35 -0.62 -13.56
CA LYS A 280 -3.21 -0.17 -12.45
C LYS A 280 -2.46 0.17 -11.18
N ILE A 281 -1.28 -0.40 -10.92
CA ILE A 281 -0.57 -0.16 -9.65
C ILE A 281 -0.14 1.31 -9.49
N LEU A 282 0.00 2.05 -10.59
CA LEU A 282 0.38 3.47 -10.57
C LEU A 282 -0.82 4.42 -10.58
N GLU A 283 -2.03 3.92 -10.86
CA GLU A 283 -3.24 4.75 -10.91
C GLU A 283 -3.50 5.42 -9.56
N ASN A 284 -3.90 6.69 -9.63
CA ASN A 284 -4.41 7.38 -8.46
C ASN A 284 -5.79 6.80 -8.08
N ILE A 285 -5.97 6.59 -6.78
CA ILE A 285 -7.20 6.14 -6.16
C ILE A 285 -8.17 7.33 -6.15
N VAL A 286 -9.29 7.21 -6.87
CA VAL A 286 -10.27 8.28 -7.09
C VAL A 286 -11.67 7.89 -6.62
#